data_AF-A0A5C6YQM2-F1
#
_entry.id   AF-A0A5C6YQM2-F1
#
_cell.length_a   1.000
_cell.length_b   1.000
_cell.length_c   1.000
_cell.angle_alpha   90.00
_cell.angle_beta   90.00
_cell.angle_gamma   90.00
#
_symmetry.space_group_name_H-M   'P 1'
#
loop_
_entity.id
_entity.type
_entity.pdbx_description
1 polymer ?
#
loop_
_entity_poly.entity_id
_entity_poly.type
_entity_poly.pdbx_seq_one_letter_code
_entity_poly.pdbx_strand_id
1 'polypeptide(L)'
;MPVKIRLQRRGKKGKPYFWIIAADGRSKRDGKYLEKIGFYNPTTNPAQIDLDVDSAVKWLQNGAQPTDTARAILSYKGALMKNHLAGGVRKGALTEEQAEAKFNEWLESKKGSIDHKKATLSESKEKERAEALAAEKAVNEKRTAEAAAAAAPAEEEVAEETAEAPATEGENAETATEDKPAAKTAIEEAADEAKEDKSKEA
;
A
#
# COMPACT_ATOMS: atom_id res chain seq x y z
N MET A 1 -34.07 -17.23 -0.15
CA MET A 1 -33.58 -15.85 -0.39
C MET A 1 -32.67 -15.88 -1.63
N PRO A 2 -32.66 -14.83 -2.45
CA PRO A 2 -31.83 -14.79 -3.66
C PRO A 2 -30.33 -14.70 -3.33
N VAL A 3 -29.51 -15.20 -4.24
CA VAL A 3 -28.07 -14.96 -4.24
C VAL A 3 -27.82 -13.46 -4.47
N LYS A 4 -26.87 -12.88 -3.74
CA LYS A 4 -26.47 -11.47 -3.87
C LYS A 4 -25.00 -11.36 -4.24
N ILE A 5 -24.69 -10.45 -5.16
CA ILE A 5 -23.31 -10.01 -5.41
C ILE A 5 -23.02 -8.87 -4.43
N ARG A 6 -22.07 -9.08 -3.53
CA ARG A 6 -21.81 -8.19 -2.39
C ARG A 6 -20.32 -8.10 -2.05
N LEU A 7 -19.98 -7.11 -1.24
CA LEU A 7 -18.62 -6.89 -0.74
C LEU A 7 -18.42 -7.56 0.63
N GLN A 8 -17.45 -8.47 0.71
CA GLN A 8 -16.95 -9.02 1.98
C GLN A 8 -15.77 -8.19 2.47
N ARG A 9 -15.77 -7.79 3.75
CA ARG A 9 -14.69 -6.96 4.30
C ARG A 9 -13.50 -7.84 4.69
N ARG A 10 -12.34 -7.47 4.18
CA ARG A 10 -11.00 -7.98 4.53
C ARG A 10 -10.08 -6.78 4.85
N GLY A 11 -8.80 -7.05 5.09
CA GLY A 11 -7.83 -6.04 5.50
C GLY A 11 -7.95 -5.64 6.98
N LYS A 12 -7.11 -4.70 7.40
CA LYS A 12 -6.90 -4.31 8.80
C LYS A 12 -7.82 -3.17 9.25
N LYS A 13 -7.72 -2.76 10.52
CA LYS A 13 -8.31 -1.50 11.01
C LYS A 13 -7.71 -0.33 10.20
N GLY A 14 -8.53 0.63 9.80
CA GLY A 14 -8.10 1.81 9.01
C GLY A 14 -7.75 1.55 7.53
N LYS A 15 -7.41 0.32 7.11
CA LYS A 15 -7.11 -0.02 5.69
C LYS A 15 -8.04 -1.14 5.20
N PRO A 16 -9.25 -0.82 4.72
CA PRO A 16 -10.21 -1.79 4.24
C PRO A 16 -9.83 -2.33 2.85
N TYR A 17 -10.05 -3.63 2.64
CA TYR A 17 -9.93 -4.31 1.36
C TYR A 17 -11.16 -5.18 1.18
N PHE A 18 -11.75 -5.22 -0.01
CA PHE A 18 -13.03 -5.91 -0.22
C PHE A 18 -12.88 -7.03 -1.26
N TRP A 19 -13.51 -8.17 -0.99
CA TRP A 19 -13.71 -9.20 -2.00
C TRP A 19 -15.11 -9.04 -2.60
N ILE A 20 -15.20 -9.13 -3.93
CA ILE A 20 -16.47 -9.15 -4.66
C ILE A 20 -16.90 -10.62 -4.73
N ILE A 21 -17.98 -10.97 -4.05
CA ILE A 21 -18.42 -12.36 -3.86
C ILE A 21 -19.89 -12.55 -4.25
N ALA A 22 -20.21 -13.75 -4.75
CA ALA A 22 -21.57 -14.27 -4.80
C ALA A 22 -21.87 -15.08 -3.54
N ALA A 23 -22.98 -14.80 -2.84
CA ALA A 23 -23.39 -15.54 -1.64
C ALA A 23 -24.92 -15.47 -1.40
N ASP A 24 -25.51 -16.41 -0.63
CA ASP A 24 -26.90 -16.29 -0.15
C ASP A 24 -27.02 -14.99 0.68
N GLY A 25 -28.03 -14.18 0.38
CA GLY A 25 -28.34 -12.94 1.11
C GLY A 25 -28.55 -13.10 2.62
N ARG A 26 -28.83 -14.31 3.14
CA ARG A 26 -28.92 -14.61 4.59
C ARG A 26 -27.57 -14.83 5.28
N SER A 27 -26.52 -15.18 4.54
CA SER A 27 -25.22 -15.49 5.13
C SER A 27 -24.58 -14.24 5.77
N LYS A 28 -23.86 -14.40 6.89
CA LYS A 28 -23.13 -13.29 7.53
C LYS A 28 -22.18 -12.58 6.55
N ARG A 29 -21.96 -11.27 6.69
CA ARG A 29 -21.15 -10.43 5.76
C ARG A 29 -19.83 -11.11 5.38
N ASP A 30 -19.07 -11.52 6.39
CA ASP A 30 -17.75 -12.13 6.21
C ASP A 30 -17.81 -13.66 6.40
N GLY A 31 -18.87 -14.28 5.86
CA GLY A 31 -19.16 -15.71 5.98
C GLY A 31 -18.69 -16.56 4.81
N LYS A 32 -19.28 -17.77 4.72
CA LYS A 32 -19.17 -18.64 3.55
C LYS A 32 -19.81 -17.96 2.34
N TYR A 33 -19.10 -17.95 1.22
CA TYR A 33 -19.56 -17.52 -0.09
C TYR A 33 -19.65 -18.71 -1.04
N LEU A 34 -20.24 -18.50 -2.21
CA LEU A 34 -20.31 -19.49 -3.29
C LEU A 34 -19.07 -19.35 -4.19
N GLU A 35 -18.81 -18.13 -4.65
CA GLU A 35 -17.70 -17.83 -5.56
C GLU A 35 -17.12 -16.43 -5.27
N LYS A 36 -15.81 -16.27 -5.51
CA LYS A 36 -15.10 -14.99 -5.46
C LYS A 36 -14.89 -14.51 -6.90
N ILE A 37 -15.59 -13.46 -7.27
CA ILE A 37 -15.60 -12.88 -8.64
C ILE A 37 -14.47 -11.85 -8.82
N GLY A 38 -13.98 -11.26 -7.73
CA GLY A 38 -12.93 -10.23 -7.82
C GLY A 38 -12.57 -9.58 -6.48
N PHE A 39 -11.94 -8.41 -6.56
CA PHE A 39 -11.61 -7.58 -5.40
C PHE A 39 -11.71 -6.08 -5.68
N TYR A 40 -11.83 -5.31 -4.61
CA TYR A 40 -11.91 -3.85 -4.62
C TYR A 40 -11.07 -3.26 -3.49
N ASN A 41 -10.14 -2.36 -3.83
CA ASN A 41 -9.29 -1.64 -2.89
C ASN A 41 -9.52 -0.12 -3.02
N PRO A 42 -10.30 0.51 -2.12
CA PRO A 42 -10.49 1.95 -2.09
C PRO A 42 -9.33 2.73 -1.46
N THR A 43 -8.33 2.04 -0.88
CA THR A 43 -7.24 2.71 -0.15
C THR A 43 -6.21 3.35 -1.10
N THR A 44 -6.16 2.91 -2.36
CA THR A 44 -5.30 3.49 -3.40
C THR A 44 -6.07 4.55 -4.19
N ASN A 45 -5.36 5.56 -4.69
CA ASN A 45 -5.90 6.53 -5.64
C ASN A 45 -5.02 6.57 -6.91
N PRO A 46 -5.46 5.99 -8.05
CA PRO A 46 -6.80 5.44 -8.31
C PRO A 46 -7.10 4.14 -7.54
N ALA A 47 -8.40 3.89 -7.29
CA ALA A 47 -8.85 2.67 -6.62
C ALA A 47 -8.59 1.43 -7.49
N GLN A 48 -7.95 0.41 -6.93
CA GLN A 48 -7.71 -0.84 -7.65
C GLN A 48 -8.98 -1.69 -7.66
N ILE A 49 -9.39 -2.09 -8.86
CA ILE A 49 -10.56 -2.94 -9.09
C ILE A 49 -10.12 -4.08 -10.01
N ASP A 50 -10.31 -5.31 -9.55
CA ASP A 50 -10.14 -6.50 -10.36
C ASP A 50 -11.42 -7.33 -10.30
N LEU A 51 -11.86 -7.82 -11.45
CA LEU A 51 -13.16 -8.45 -11.62
C LEU A 51 -13.11 -9.36 -12.84
N ASP A 52 -13.39 -10.64 -12.62
CA ASP A 52 -13.78 -11.56 -13.67
C ASP A 52 -15.17 -11.15 -14.20
N VAL A 53 -15.18 -10.63 -15.43
CA VAL A 53 -16.39 -10.13 -16.09
C VAL A 53 -17.31 -11.29 -16.50
N ASP A 54 -16.77 -12.46 -16.83
CA ASP A 54 -17.54 -13.59 -17.34
C ASP A 54 -18.22 -14.35 -16.21
N SER A 55 -17.51 -14.58 -15.11
CA SER A 55 -18.12 -15.07 -13.87
C SER A 55 -19.16 -14.08 -13.33
N ALA A 56 -18.90 -12.77 -13.40
CA ALA A 56 -19.90 -11.77 -13.02
C ALA A 56 -21.18 -11.85 -13.86
N VAL A 57 -21.06 -11.96 -15.19
CA VAL A 57 -22.21 -12.10 -16.11
C VAL A 57 -22.97 -13.40 -15.85
N LYS A 58 -22.28 -14.53 -15.67
CA LYS A 58 -22.88 -15.82 -15.31
C LYS A 58 -23.76 -15.72 -14.06
N TRP A 59 -23.27 -15.09 -12.99
CA TRP A 59 -24.06 -14.90 -11.77
C TRP A 59 -25.25 -13.95 -11.97
N LEU A 60 -25.11 -12.89 -12.77
CA LEU A 60 -26.22 -11.98 -13.12
C LEU A 60 -27.30 -12.68 -13.95
N GLN A 61 -26.92 -13.53 -14.91
CA GLN A 61 -27.84 -14.35 -15.71
C GLN A 61 -28.59 -15.37 -14.85
N ASN A 62 -27.92 -15.94 -13.85
CA ASN A 62 -28.52 -16.80 -12.82
C ASN A 62 -29.40 -16.03 -11.80
N GLY A 63 -29.67 -14.74 -12.03
CA GLY A 63 -30.57 -13.91 -11.23
C GLY A 63 -29.96 -13.29 -9.96
N ALA A 64 -28.63 -13.38 -9.77
CA ALA A 64 -27.98 -12.82 -8.59
C ALA A 64 -28.16 -11.29 -8.52
N GLN A 65 -28.58 -10.79 -7.36
CA GLN A 65 -28.91 -9.38 -7.17
C GLN A 65 -27.71 -8.59 -6.63
N PRO A 66 -27.14 -7.62 -7.38
CA PRO A 66 -26.02 -6.84 -6.89
C PRO A 66 -26.46 -5.81 -5.85
N THR A 67 -25.71 -5.72 -4.75
CA THR A 67 -25.76 -4.59 -3.81
C THR A 67 -25.28 -3.29 -4.48
N ASP A 68 -25.64 -2.12 -3.94
CA ASP A 68 -25.44 -0.84 -4.60
C ASP A 68 -23.97 -0.54 -4.99
N THR A 69 -23.03 -0.61 -4.04
CA THR A 69 -21.60 -0.43 -4.33
C THR A 69 -21.06 -1.50 -5.29
N ALA A 70 -21.56 -2.75 -5.20
CA ALA A 70 -21.18 -3.80 -6.15
C ALA A 70 -21.72 -3.50 -7.56
N ARG A 71 -22.94 -2.96 -7.68
CA ARG A 71 -23.54 -2.51 -8.95
C ARG A 71 -22.70 -1.40 -9.59
N ALA A 72 -22.23 -0.43 -8.81
CA ALA A 72 -21.34 0.62 -9.30
C ALA A 72 -20.03 0.04 -9.86
N ILE A 73 -19.41 -0.91 -9.16
CA ILE A 73 -18.20 -1.61 -9.62
C ILE A 73 -18.45 -2.43 -10.89
N LEU A 74 -19.54 -3.22 -10.93
CA LEU A 74 -19.94 -4.02 -12.10
C LEU A 74 -20.28 -3.14 -13.32
N SER A 75 -20.84 -1.94 -13.09
CA SER A 75 -21.10 -0.94 -14.13
C SER A 75 -19.81 -0.33 -14.65
N TYR A 76 -18.88 0.05 -13.76
CA TYR A 76 -17.61 0.66 -14.11
C TYR A 76 -16.71 -0.25 -14.95
N LYS A 77 -16.66 -1.55 -14.62
CA LYS A 77 -15.82 -2.55 -15.30
C LYS A 77 -16.52 -3.26 -16.47
N GLY A 78 -17.83 -3.05 -16.66
CA GLY A 78 -18.56 -3.46 -17.88
C GLY A 78 -19.42 -4.73 -17.76
N ALA A 79 -19.41 -5.44 -16.63
CA ALA A 79 -20.20 -6.67 -16.46
C ALA A 79 -21.71 -6.46 -16.65
N LEU A 80 -22.25 -5.30 -16.25
CA LEU A 80 -23.66 -4.96 -16.52
C LEU A 80 -23.93 -4.71 -18.01
N MET A 81 -22.98 -4.11 -18.73
CA MET A 81 -23.08 -3.86 -20.18
C MET A 81 -23.06 -5.19 -20.95
N LYS A 82 -22.10 -6.07 -20.65
CA LYS A 82 -22.02 -7.41 -21.26
C LYS A 82 -23.29 -8.24 -20.98
N ASN A 83 -23.82 -8.19 -19.75
CA ASN A 83 -25.09 -8.85 -19.41
C ASN A 83 -26.30 -8.28 -20.16
N HIS A 84 -26.37 -6.95 -20.35
CA HIS A 84 -27.44 -6.31 -21.13
C HIS A 84 -27.41 -6.75 -22.60
N LEU A 85 -26.22 -6.73 -23.21
CA LEU A 85 -26.01 -7.15 -24.59
C LEU A 85 -26.34 -8.64 -24.81
N ALA A 86 -25.90 -9.53 -23.91
CA ALA A 86 -26.29 -10.94 -23.92
C ALA A 86 -27.82 -11.14 -23.79
N GLY A 87 -28.50 -10.25 -23.05
CA GLY A 87 -29.96 -10.20 -22.99
C GLY A 87 -30.63 -9.80 -24.31
N GLY A 88 -29.95 -9.05 -25.17
CA GLY A 88 -30.37 -8.73 -26.54
C GLY A 88 -30.16 -9.89 -27.50
N VAL A 89 -29.00 -10.55 -27.44
CA VAL A 89 -28.70 -11.77 -28.22
C VAL A 89 -29.71 -12.87 -27.95
N ARG A 90 -30.00 -13.16 -26.67
CA ARG A 90 -31.01 -14.17 -26.26
C ARG A 90 -32.44 -13.84 -26.72
N LYS A 91 -32.71 -12.60 -27.13
CA LYS A 91 -34.00 -12.17 -27.71
C LYS A 91 -33.97 -12.14 -29.25
N GLY A 92 -32.86 -12.51 -29.88
CA GLY A 92 -32.68 -12.46 -31.34
C GLY A 92 -32.52 -11.04 -31.90
N ALA A 93 -32.32 -10.03 -31.06
CA ALA A 93 -32.21 -8.62 -31.48
C ALA A 93 -30.80 -8.22 -31.92
N LEU A 94 -29.81 -9.09 -31.75
CA LEU A 94 -28.40 -8.83 -32.01
C LEU A 94 -27.65 -10.17 -32.20
N THR A 95 -26.62 -10.20 -33.05
CA THR A 95 -25.69 -11.35 -33.10
C THR A 95 -24.65 -11.28 -31.97
N GLU A 96 -23.98 -12.39 -31.68
CA GLU A 96 -22.90 -12.45 -30.68
C GLU A 96 -21.74 -11.50 -31.06
N GLU A 97 -21.29 -11.54 -32.33
CA GLU A 97 -20.25 -10.66 -32.87
C GLU A 97 -20.61 -9.17 -32.70
N GLN A 98 -21.87 -8.79 -32.98
CA GLN A 98 -22.36 -7.42 -32.81
C GLN A 98 -22.45 -7.01 -31.33
N ALA A 99 -22.66 -7.96 -30.41
CA ALA A 99 -22.61 -7.71 -28.98
C ALA A 99 -21.17 -7.45 -28.52
N GLU A 100 -20.22 -8.27 -28.98
CA GLU A 100 -18.80 -8.12 -28.63
C GLU A 100 -18.19 -6.83 -29.20
N ALA A 101 -18.49 -6.49 -30.45
CA ALA A 101 -18.05 -5.23 -31.06
C ALA A 101 -18.49 -4.00 -30.23
N LYS A 102 -19.78 -3.93 -29.87
CA LYS A 102 -20.33 -2.85 -29.02
C LYS A 102 -19.75 -2.84 -27.61
N PHE A 103 -19.40 -4.01 -27.06
CA PHE A 103 -18.76 -4.10 -25.76
C PHE A 103 -17.32 -3.59 -25.79
N ASN A 104 -16.57 -3.90 -26.86
CA ASN A 104 -15.19 -3.44 -27.05
C ASN A 104 -15.13 -1.93 -27.30
N GLU A 105 -15.99 -1.38 -28.16
CA GLU A 105 -16.15 0.07 -28.37
C GLU A 105 -16.43 0.81 -27.03
N TRP A 106 -17.33 0.26 -26.21
CA TRP A 106 -17.61 0.79 -24.88
C TRP A 106 -16.39 0.73 -23.94
N LEU A 107 -15.61 -0.35 -23.98
CA LEU A 107 -14.37 -0.48 -23.20
C LEU A 107 -13.32 0.54 -23.61
N GLU A 108 -13.16 0.82 -24.90
CA GLU A 108 -12.23 1.82 -25.42
C GLU A 108 -12.64 3.24 -25.01
N SER A 109 -13.91 3.59 -25.19
CA SER A 109 -14.49 4.86 -24.72
C SER A 109 -14.30 5.07 -23.20
N LYS A 110 -14.51 4.00 -22.41
CA LYS A 110 -14.24 4.01 -20.97
C LYS A 110 -12.75 4.12 -20.66
N LYS A 111 -11.88 3.42 -21.38
CA LYS A 111 -10.43 3.49 -21.20
C LYS A 111 -9.93 4.92 -21.38
N GLY A 112 -10.32 5.61 -22.47
CA GLY A 112 -9.99 7.02 -22.68
C GLY A 112 -10.48 7.93 -21.54
N SER A 113 -11.73 7.75 -21.10
CA SER A 113 -12.30 8.49 -19.97
C SER A 113 -11.58 8.24 -18.63
N ILE A 114 -11.05 7.05 -18.43
CA ILE A 114 -10.31 6.65 -17.22
C ILE A 114 -8.88 7.19 -17.28
N ASP A 115 -8.23 7.08 -18.44
CA ASP A 115 -6.84 7.49 -18.62
C ASP A 115 -6.71 9.03 -18.58
N HIS A 116 -7.69 9.80 -19.07
CA HIS A 116 -7.81 11.25 -18.80
C HIS A 116 -7.89 11.55 -17.31
N LYS A 117 -8.75 10.85 -16.54
CA LYS A 117 -8.88 11.08 -15.09
C LYS A 117 -7.61 10.73 -14.32
N LYS A 118 -6.84 9.74 -14.79
CA LYS A 118 -5.51 9.44 -14.24
C LYS A 118 -4.52 10.57 -14.54
N ALA A 119 -4.50 11.10 -15.76
CA ALA A 119 -3.62 12.21 -16.15
C ALA A 119 -3.83 13.44 -15.26
N THR A 120 -5.09 13.90 -15.12
CA THR A 120 -5.45 15.02 -14.23
C THR A 120 -5.05 14.76 -12.76
N LEU A 121 -5.10 13.50 -12.30
CA LEU A 121 -4.69 13.12 -10.95
C LEU A 121 -3.15 13.06 -10.79
N SER A 122 -2.39 12.67 -11.81
CA SER A 122 -0.92 12.78 -11.78
C SER A 122 -0.48 14.23 -11.79
N GLU A 123 -1.06 15.06 -12.65
CA GLU A 123 -0.79 16.51 -12.72
C GLU A 123 -1.07 17.20 -11.38
N SER A 124 -2.20 16.90 -10.72
CA SER A 124 -2.51 17.49 -9.41
C SER A 124 -1.50 17.06 -8.33
N LYS A 125 -1.13 15.77 -8.29
CA LYS A 125 -0.14 15.24 -7.33
C LYS A 125 1.27 15.76 -7.58
N GLU A 126 1.64 15.99 -8.84
CA GLU A 126 2.94 16.56 -9.20
C GLU A 126 3.01 18.04 -8.82
N LYS A 127 1.93 18.79 -9.05
CA LYS A 127 1.79 20.16 -8.56
C LYS A 127 1.85 20.25 -7.03
N GLU A 128 1.06 19.44 -6.32
CA GLU A 128 1.08 19.36 -4.85
C GLU A 128 2.49 19.03 -4.32
N ARG A 129 3.20 18.10 -4.97
CA ARG A 129 4.59 17.76 -4.60
C ARG A 129 5.56 18.89 -4.89
N ALA A 130 5.42 19.59 -6.02
CA ALA A 130 6.28 20.71 -6.37
C ALA A 130 6.08 21.90 -5.41
N GLU A 131 4.84 22.20 -5.05
CA GLU A 131 4.48 23.22 -4.05
C GLU A 131 5.03 22.86 -2.66
N ALA A 132 4.89 21.59 -2.24
CA ALA A 132 5.49 21.11 -0.98
C ALA A 132 7.02 21.24 -0.96
N LEU A 133 7.70 20.82 -2.03
CA LEU A 133 9.17 20.93 -2.13
C LEU A 133 9.64 22.40 -2.20
N ALA A 134 8.86 23.30 -2.81
CA ALA A 134 9.15 24.73 -2.81
C ALA A 134 8.98 25.35 -1.41
N ALA A 135 7.94 24.97 -0.69
CA ALA A 135 7.72 25.40 0.69
C ALA A 135 8.82 24.87 1.64
N GLU A 136 9.22 23.60 1.51
CA GLU A 136 10.34 23.03 2.27
C GLU A 136 11.67 23.75 2.01
N LYS A 137 11.97 24.08 0.74
CA LYS A 137 13.16 24.86 0.38
C LYS A 137 13.14 26.26 1.01
N ALA A 138 12.04 27.00 0.89
CA ALA A 138 11.92 28.34 1.46
C ALA A 138 12.05 28.34 3.00
N VAL A 139 11.51 27.32 3.68
CA VAL A 139 11.68 27.14 5.13
C VAL A 139 13.13 26.81 5.49
N ASN A 140 13.82 25.98 4.70
CA ASN A 140 15.21 25.62 4.93
C ASN A 140 16.14 26.81 4.68
N GLU A 141 15.98 27.53 3.57
CA GLU A 141 16.73 28.75 3.22
C GLU A 141 16.57 29.81 4.31
N LYS A 142 15.35 30.05 4.80
CA LYS A 142 15.10 30.93 5.94
C LYS A 142 15.86 30.46 7.20
N ARG A 143 15.79 29.18 7.55
CA ARG A 143 16.51 28.62 8.71
C ARG A 143 18.03 28.77 8.56
N THR A 144 18.59 28.58 7.37
CA THR A 144 20.03 28.76 7.13
C THR A 144 20.46 30.21 7.22
N ALA A 145 19.64 31.16 6.74
CA ALA A 145 19.90 32.59 6.86
C ALA A 145 19.82 33.07 8.31
N GLU A 146 18.84 32.58 9.07
CA GLU A 146 18.68 32.88 10.50
C GLU A 146 19.84 32.29 11.34
N ALA A 147 20.30 31.08 11.02
CA ALA A 147 21.47 30.48 11.66
C ALA A 147 22.78 31.22 11.32
N ALA A 148 22.97 31.68 10.08
CA ALA A 148 24.12 32.48 9.68
C ALA A 148 24.11 33.87 10.36
N ALA A 149 22.94 34.52 10.44
CA ALA A 149 22.76 35.79 11.14
C ALA A 149 22.98 35.67 12.66
N ALA A 150 22.69 34.51 13.26
CA ALA A 150 22.96 34.24 14.68
C ALA A 150 24.44 33.90 14.98
N ALA A 151 25.23 33.54 13.96
CA ALA A 151 26.67 33.28 14.09
C ALA A 151 27.54 34.55 13.89
N ALA A 152 27.03 35.55 13.18
CA ALA A 152 27.75 36.81 12.89
C ALA A 152 28.02 37.77 14.07
N PRO A 153 27.23 37.84 15.17
CA PRO A 153 27.45 38.83 16.24
C PRO A 153 28.44 38.35 17.32
N ALA A 154 29.35 37.43 17.00
CA ALA A 154 30.32 36.85 17.93
C ALA A 154 31.80 37.07 17.55
N GLU A 155 32.10 37.76 16.44
CA GLU A 155 33.48 37.99 15.97
C GLU A 155 34.06 39.38 16.31
N GLU A 156 33.33 40.25 17.00
CA GLU A 156 33.81 41.61 17.35
C GLU A 156 34.35 41.75 18.80
N GLU A 157 34.35 40.67 19.61
CA GLU A 157 34.86 40.67 21.01
C GLU A 157 36.05 39.71 21.27
N VAL A 158 36.71 39.16 20.23
CA VAL A 158 37.88 38.24 20.41
C VAL A 158 39.21 38.89 19.98
N ALA A 159 39.21 40.19 19.64
CA ALA A 159 40.39 40.89 19.11
C ALA A 159 41.24 41.63 20.18
N GLU A 160 40.79 41.73 21.44
CA GLU A 160 41.46 42.54 22.47
C GLU A 160 41.64 41.82 23.83
N GLU A 161 42.22 40.62 23.83
CA GLU A 161 42.99 40.16 25.01
C GLU A 161 44.26 39.39 24.57
N THR A 162 45.40 40.08 24.65
CA THR A 162 46.72 39.57 24.24
C THR A 162 47.63 39.44 25.47
N ALA A 163 48.33 38.29 25.60
CA ALA A 163 49.34 37.96 26.63
C ALA A 163 48.81 37.84 28.07
N GLU A 164 49.39 37.06 28.99
CA GLU A 164 50.75 36.48 29.09
C GLU A 164 50.76 35.09 29.83
N ALA A 165 51.91 34.40 29.89
CA ALA A 165 52.07 32.99 30.36
C ALA A 165 52.19 32.84 31.91
N PRO A 166 52.30 31.63 32.55
CA PRO A 166 53.31 30.54 32.35
C PRO A 166 52.73 29.08 32.33
N ALA A 167 53.38 28.05 31.73
CA ALA A 167 54.38 27.08 32.28
C ALA A 167 53.95 26.32 33.58
N THR A 168 54.15 25.01 33.82
CA THR A 168 55.19 24.01 33.40
C THR A 168 54.73 22.53 33.43
N GLU A 169 55.42 21.67 32.66
CA GLU A 169 55.81 20.24 32.84
C GLU A 169 55.03 19.21 33.72
N GLY A 170 54.85 18.01 33.13
CA GLY A 170 55.10 16.68 33.74
C GLY A 170 53.91 15.94 34.38
N GLU A 171 53.78 14.60 34.36
CA GLU A 171 54.55 13.48 33.77
C GLU A 171 53.60 12.27 33.55
N ASN A 172 54.04 11.25 32.81
CA ASN A 172 53.31 10.02 32.48
C ASN A 172 53.75 8.83 33.35
N ALA A 173 52.82 8.05 33.94
CA ALA A 173 53.07 6.63 34.26
C ALA A 173 51.80 5.80 34.52
N GLU A 174 51.80 4.56 34.04
CA GLU A 174 50.79 3.51 34.31
C GLU A 174 51.00 2.76 35.65
N THR A 175 50.10 1.79 35.88
CA THR A 175 50.11 0.61 36.79
C THR A 175 49.26 0.76 38.07
N ALA A 176 48.57 -0.26 38.60
CA ALA A 176 48.06 -1.57 38.18
C ALA A 176 47.24 -2.14 39.38
N THR A 177 46.39 -3.15 39.15
CA THR A 177 45.80 -4.18 40.08
C THR A 177 46.17 -4.18 41.59
N GLU A 178 45.32 -4.56 42.57
CA GLU A 178 44.31 -5.64 42.71
C GLU A 178 43.27 -5.24 43.81
N ASP A 179 42.11 -5.87 44.05
CA ASP A 179 41.93 -7.18 44.73
C ASP A 179 40.44 -7.66 44.71
N LYS A 180 40.17 -8.94 45.05
CA LYS A 180 38.86 -9.61 44.96
C LYS A 180 38.70 -10.75 45.99
N PRO A 181 37.52 -10.90 46.63
CA PRO A 181 36.91 -12.23 46.82
C PRO A 181 35.44 -12.26 46.32
N ALA A 182 34.97 -13.20 45.46
CA ALA A 182 34.74 -14.65 45.67
C ALA A 182 33.45 -14.97 46.48
N ALA A 183 32.64 -16.02 46.22
CA ALA A 183 32.44 -16.94 45.09
C ALA A 183 31.19 -17.84 45.34
N LYS A 184 30.62 -18.46 44.27
CA LYS A 184 29.84 -19.74 44.16
C LYS A 184 29.04 -19.75 42.84
N THR A 185 29.36 -20.46 41.74
CA THR A 185 29.30 -21.92 41.44
C THR A 185 27.99 -22.62 41.86
N ALA A 186 27.34 -23.47 41.06
CA ALA A 186 27.64 -24.07 39.73
C ALA A 186 26.34 -24.18 38.84
N ILE A 187 26.13 -24.98 37.78
CA ILE A 187 26.81 -26.17 37.21
C ILE A 187 26.37 -26.47 35.73
N GLU A 188 27.26 -27.10 34.93
CA GLU A 188 27.14 -28.16 33.88
C GLU A 188 25.94 -28.29 32.88
N GLU A 189 26.09 -28.80 31.63
CA GLU A 189 27.27 -29.14 30.79
C GLU A 189 26.89 -29.37 29.29
N ALA A 190 27.91 -29.45 28.40
CA ALA A 190 28.07 -30.20 27.12
C ALA A 190 26.89 -30.33 26.11
N ALA A 191 27.04 -30.01 24.81
CA ALA A 191 27.92 -30.61 23.77
C ALA A 191 27.52 -32.09 23.47
N ASP A 192 27.46 -32.55 22.21
CA ASP A 192 28.53 -32.51 21.21
C ASP A 192 28.06 -32.78 19.75
N GLU A 193 28.93 -32.47 18.77
CA GLU A 193 29.15 -32.99 17.38
C GLU A 193 28.04 -33.75 16.56
N ALA A 194 28.03 -33.80 15.22
CA ALA A 194 28.72 -33.08 14.13
C ALA A 194 27.95 -33.30 12.80
N LYS A 195 28.33 -32.58 11.72
CA LYS A 195 27.89 -32.91 10.36
C LYS A 195 28.81 -33.99 9.77
N GLU A 196 28.28 -35.17 9.47
CA GLU A 196 28.52 -35.95 8.24
C GLU A 196 27.85 -37.33 8.35
N ASP A 197 26.72 -37.51 7.66
CA ASP A 197 26.57 -38.70 6.83
C ASP A 197 25.57 -38.44 5.68
N LYS A 198 26.05 -38.59 4.44
CA LYS A 198 25.21 -38.74 3.27
C LYS A 198 25.17 -40.23 2.95
N SER A 199 23.95 -40.77 2.90
CA SER A 199 23.56 -42.04 2.29
C SER A 199 23.93 -43.34 3.01
N LYS A 200 22.94 -43.98 3.62
CA LYS A 200 22.29 -45.18 3.06
C LYS A 200 21.07 -45.69 3.86
N GLU A 201 20.21 -46.41 3.14
CA GLU A 201 19.34 -47.52 3.58
C GLU A 201 18.45 -47.33 4.84
N ALA A 202 17.20 -46.90 4.61
CA ALA A 202 15.99 -47.71 4.82
C ALA A 202 14.75 -47.05 4.19
#